data_AF-A0A7S4Q6A7-F1
#
_entry.id   AF-A0A7S4Q6A7-F1
#
_cell.length_a   1.000
_cell.length_b   1.000
_cell.length_c   1.000
_cell.angle_alpha   90.00
_cell.angle_beta   90.00
_cell.angle_gamma   90.00
#
_symmetry.space_group_name_H-M   'P 1'
#
loop_
_entity.id
_entity.type
_entity.pdbx_description
1 polymer ?
#
loop_
_entity_poly.entity_id
_entity_poly.type
_entity_poly.pdbx_seq_one_letter_code
_entity_poly.pdbx_strand_id
1 'polypeptide(L)'
;VGVAAIVALWAAALQRAAAVVRRNVGRGHPFPQTILQSLEDTAPWAGAASRGLGARVPWWEDGAALADVTDEEEEVLAYLEAAVAELDGRSPGCSSEGPWAMTGRGSAAAMGVEQLSFTSARYHLAFCGYAAAAVLMRCPAYPGRLQKLLRRIIDEMLSHRVWGYMPAYWQGGGRESKPFGCEENVMYTGHLLQLVLLLEALTGDDSYRRPRGLVAHAADGSPADESDVEAVAELCARAMRKNAVGGMCCEPGLVFFQCQNHVHLSFRLLEGIWAARDAAVEREADSEPDSRPPAGSYAAETARWERFALRNLAAPMRTGAFKVVMAANEQAAGAQVPFGHPGSDGWCLTWYFPWARSEDIPRRIWWDMVRPQLYRAYSPFRGPLEAAGAARGTGGSSGR
;
A
#
# COMPACT_ATOMS: atom_id res chain seq x y z
N VAL A 1 -28.84 17.21 1.83
CA VAL A 1 -28.75 16.52 0.52
C VAL A 1 -28.21 15.12 0.79
N GLY A 2 -29.04 14.08 0.70
CA GLY A 2 -28.74 12.74 1.25
C GLY A 2 -27.69 11.96 0.45
N VAL A 3 -27.10 10.93 1.07
CA VAL A 3 -26.12 10.00 0.48
C VAL A 3 -26.59 9.45 -0.89
N ALA A 4 -27.88 9.17 -1.04
CA ALA A 4 -28.48 8.75 -2.31
C ALA A 4 -28.31 9.78 -3.45
N ALA A 5 -28.33 11.09 -3.15
CA ALA A 5 -28.11 12.14 -4.14
C ALA A 5 -26.63 12.24 -4.53
N ILE A 6 -25.70 11.98 -3.61
CA ILE A 6 -24.25 11.94 -3.89
C ILE A 6 -23.92 10.72 -4.75
N VAL A 7 -24.48 9.55 -4.42
CA VAL A 7 -24.34 8.31 -5.23
C VAL A 7 -24.94 8.49 -6.62
N ALA A 8 -26.11 9.13 -6.75
CA ALA A 8 -26.73 9.42 -8.04
C ALA A 8 -25.90 10.42 -8.88
N LEU A 9 -25.32 11.45 -8.25
CA LEU A 9 -24.43 12.41 -8.91
C LEU A 9 -23.13 11.73 -9.38
N TRP A 10 -22.56 10.84 -8.56
CA TRP A 10 -21.39 10.04 -8.92
C TRP A 10 -21.68 9.06 -10.07
N ALA A 11 -22.81 8.35 -10.02
CA ALA A 11 -23.24 7.45 -11.09
C ALA A 11 -23.46 8.21 -12.42
N ALA A 12 -24.09 9.39 -12.36
CA ALA A 12 -24.29 10.25 -13.54
C ALA A 12 -22.96 10.80 -14.10
N ALA A 13 -21.99 11.13 -13.22
CA ALA A 13 -20.65 11.54 -13.62
C ALA A 13 -19.88 10.39 -14.30
N LEU A 14 -19.96 9.17 -13.75
CA LEU A 14 -19.36 7.96 -14.34
C LEU A 14 -19.98 7.62 -15.70
N GLN A 15 -21.31 7.77 -15.87
CA GLN A 15 -21.98 7.56 -17.15
C GLN A 15 -21.55 8.58 -18.22
N ARG A 16 -21.39 9.86 -17.84
CA ARG A 16 -20.86 10.90 -18.75
C ARG A 16 -19.39 10.65 -19.09
N ALA A 17 -18.58 10.24 -18.12
CA ALA A 17 -17.19 9.85 -18.34
C ALA A 17 -17.10 8.65 -19.30
N ALA A 18 -17.94 7.62 -19.13
CA ALA A 18 -18.00 6.47 -20.03
C ALA A 18 -18.42 6.84 -21.47
N ALA A 19 -19.30 7.83 -21.65
CA ALA A 19 -19.67 8.37 -22.97
C ALA A 19 -18.53 9.15 -23.63
N VAL A 20 -17.76 9.92 -22.85
CA VAL A 20 -16.56 10.63 -23.31
C VAL A 20 -15.44 9.65 -23.66
N VAL A 21 -15.25 8.61 -22.85
CA VAL A 21 -14.31 7.51 -23.12
C VAL A 21 -14.67 6.78 -24.41
N ARG A 22 -15.95 6.40 -24.62
CA ARG A 22 -16.41 5.82 -25.89
C ARG A 22 -16.11 6.71 -27.11
N ARG A 23 -16.17 8.03 -26.93
CA ARG A 23 -15.87 9.01 -27.99
C ARG A 23 -14.35 9.18 -28.23
N ASN A 24 -13.51 8.91 -27.23
CA ASN A 24 -12.05 9.08 -27.29
C ASN A 24 -11.26 7.79 -27.53
N VAL A 25 -11.84 6.60 -27.28
CA VAL A 25 -11.23 5.29 -27.58
C VAL A 25 -10.97 5.09 -29.08
N GLY A 26 -11.62 5.86 -29.96
CA GLY A 26 -11.30 5.90 -31.39
C GLY A 26 -10.01 6.66 -31.77
N ARG A 27 -9.34 7.31 -30.80
CA ARG A 27 -8.09 8.05 -31.00
C ARG A 27 -6.99 7.42 -30.16
N GLY A 28 -6.52 6.26 -30.59
CA GLY A 28 -5.44 5.52 -29.93
C GLY A 28 -4.19 6.39 -29.77
N HIS A 29 -3.91 6.81 -28.54
CA HIS A 29 -2.59 7.30 -28.17
C HIS A 29 -1.73 6.08 -27.82
N PRO A 30 -0.56 5.88 -28.46
CA PRO A 30 0.25 4.71 -28.19
C PRO A 30 0.84 4.79 -26.78
N PHE A 31 0.49 3.80 -25.94
CA PHE A 31 1.34 3.42 -24.81
C PHE A 31 2.72 3.03 -25.37
N PRO A 32 3.85 3.34 -24.70
CA PRO A 32 5.16 2.96 -25.21
C PRO A 32 5.22 1.44 -25.43
N GLN A 33 5.18 1.00 -26.69
CA GLN A 33 5.23 -0.42 -27.09
C GLN A 33 6.44 -1.11 -26.46
N THR A 34 7.54 -0.39 -26.25
CA THR A 34 8.76 -0.85 -25.60
C THR A 34 8.56 -1.36 -24.17
N ILE A 35 7.59 -0.82 -23.41
CA ILE A 35 7.26 -1.31 -22.07
C ILE A 35 6.52 -2.65 -22.20
N LEU A 36 5.50 -2.74 -23.06
CA LEU A 36 4.72 -3.97 -23.28
C LEU A 36 5.56 -5.11 -23.87
N GLN A 37 6.49 -4.80 -24.76
CA GLN A 37 7.38 -5.78 -25.40
C GLN A 37 8.37 -6.37 -24.41
N SER A 38 8.93 -5.54 -23.51
CA SER A 38 9.67 -6.00 -22.34
C SER A 38 8.82 -6.89 -21.41
N LEU A 39 7.49 -6.84 -21.51
CA LEU A 39 6.62 -7.68 -20.70
C LEU A 39 6.45 -9.11 -21.25
N GLU A 40 6.60 -9.28 -22.56
CA GLU A 40 6.35 -10.54 -23.28
C GLU A 40 7.63 -11.40 -23.37
N ASP A 41 8.80 -10.78 -23.28
CA ASP A 41 10.10 -11.45 -23.44
C ASP A 41 10.68 -12.07 -22.14
N THR A 42 10.03 -11.88 -20.98
CA THR A 42 10.50 -12.46 -19.70
C THR A 42 9.84 -13.80 -19.38
N ALA A 43 10.63 -14.88 -19.50
CA ALA A 43 10.32 -16.27 -19.11
C ALA A 43 10.06 -16.43 -17.58
N PRO A 44 9.38 -17.51 -17.12
CA PRO A 44 8.91 -17.64 -15.74
C PRO A 44 10.04 -17.71 -14.69
N TRP A 45 9.80 -16.98 -13.60
CA TRP A 45 10.65 -16.74 -12.43
C TRP A 45 10.77 -17.94 -11.48
N ALA A 46 11.16 -19.12 -11.99
CA ALA A 46 11.35 -20.32 -11.15
C ALA A 46 12.79 -20.47 -10.61
N GLY A 47 13.75 -19.63 -11.05
CA GLY A 47 15.18 -19.86 -10.76
C GLY A 47 15.99 -18.66 -10.25
N ALA A 48 15.37 -17.48 -10.10
CA ALA A 48 16.08 -16.25 -9.74
C ALA A 48 15.97 -15.87 -8.26
N ALA A 49 15.04 -16.47 -7.51
CA ALA A 49 14.96 -16.28 -6.05
C ALA A 49 16.15 -16.88 -5.30
N SER A 50 16.89 -17.84 -5.90
CA SER A 50 18.01 -18.55 -5.26
C SER A 50 19.40 -18.06 -5.66
N ARG A 51 19.52 -17.06 -6.55
CA ARG A 51 20.83 -16.55 -7.01
C ARG A 51 20.84 -15.03 -6.98
N GLY A 52 21.18 -14.45 -5.83
CA GLY A 52 21.42 -13.00 -5.77
C GLY A 52 21.49 -12.34 -4.40
N LEU A 53 20.99 -12.95 -3.34
CA LEU A 53 21.35 -12.56 -1.96
C LEU A 53 22.65 -13.25 -1.58
N GLY A 54 23.71 -13.02 -2.36
CA GLY A 54 25.06 -13.40 -1.94
C GLY A 54 25.31 -12.72 -0.60
N ALA A 55 25.79 -13.50 0.38
CA ALA A 55 26.03 -13.13 1.77
C ALA A 55 26.62 -11.72 1.92
N ARG A 56 25.76 -10.70 1.93
CA ARG A 56 26.03 -9.48 2.65
C ARG A 56 25.71 -9.87 4.07
N VAL A 57 26.74 -9.93 4.90
CA VAL A 57 26.59 -9.81 6.35
C VAL A 57 25.54 -8.72 6.54
N PRO A 58 24.37 -9.06 7.08
CA PRO A 58 23.38 -8.04 7.30
C PRO A 58 24.00 -6.89 8.07
N TRP A 59 23.68 -5.66 7.70
CA TRP A 59 24.23 -4.48 8.37
C TRP A 59 23.94 -4.47 9.89
N TRP A 60 23.02 -5.32 10.37
CA TRP A 60 22.71 -5.58 11.78
C TRP A 60 23.60 -6.63 12.48
N GLU A 61 24.43 -7.39 11.75
CA GLU A 61 25.43 -8.32 12.33
C GLU A 61 26.76 -7.64 12.65
N ASP A 62 26.99 -6.41 12.18
CA ASP A 62 28.15 -5.59 12.55
C ASP A 62 27.87 -4.90 13.90
N GLY A 63 27.98 -5.68 14.98
CA GLY A 63 27.71 -5.24 16.36
C GLY A 63 28.55 -4.07 16.87
N ALA A 64 29.50 -3.57 16.06
CA ALA A 64 30.25 -2.35 16.31
C ALA A 64 29.44 -1.06 16.09
N ALA A 65 28.24 -1.14 15.50
CA ALA A 65 27.36 0.00 15.21
C ALA A 65 26.10 0.09 16.10
N LEU A 66 26.09 -0.57 17.26
CA LEU A 66 25.16 -0.23 18.36
C LEU A 66 25.65 1.05 19.06
N ALA A 67 25.69 2.16 18.32
CA ALA A 67 25.90 3.48 18.91
C ALA A 67 24.67 3.86 19.74
N ASP A 68 24.89 4.70 20.75
CA ASP A 68 23.81 5.39 21.46
C ASP A 68 22.91 6.13 20.46
N VAL A 69 21.61 6.23 20.78
CA VAL A 69 20.60 6.99 19.99
C VAL A 69 21.17 8.36 19.63
N THR A 70 21.13 8.73 18.35
CA THR A 70 21.39 10.13 18.02
C THR A 70 20.20 10.96 18.48
N ASP A 71 20.42 12.19 18.96
CA ASP A 71 19.32 13.06 19.41
C ASP A 71 18.22 13.18 18.34
N GLU A 72 18.59 13.13 17.04
CA GLU A 72 17.63 13.13 15.93
C GLU A 72 16.76 11.87 15.87
N GLU A 73 17.31 10.69 16.15
CA GLU A 73 16.54 9.44 16.19
C GLU A 73 15.54 9.44 17.35
N GLU A 74 15.94 9.96 18.51
CA GLU A 74 15.03 10.11 19.67
C GLU A 74 13.90 11.11 19.36
N GLU A 75 14.21 12.23 18.70
CA GLU A 75 13.20 13.19 18.26
C GLU A 75 12.19 12.58 17.29
N VAL A 76 12.63 11.76 16.34
CA VAL A 76 11.74 11.04 15.40
C VAL A 76 10.86 10.04 16.15
N LEU A 77 11.42 9.28 17.09
CA LEU A 77 10.66 8.33 17.90
C LEU A 77 9.60 9.03 18.76
N ALA A 78 9.99 10.08 19.46
CA ALA A 78 9.07 10.89 20.26
C ALA A 78 7.95 11.50 19.41
N TYR A 79 8.28 11.98 18.20
CA TYR A 79 7.30 12.48 17.25
C TYR A 79 6.28 11.40 16.83
N LEU A 80 6.74 10.20 16.47
CA LEU A 80 5.86 9.11 16.07
C LEU A 80 4.97 8.63 17.22
N GLU A 81 5.52 8.53 18.43
CA GLU A 81 4.75 8.17 19.63
C GLU A 81 3.68 9.22 19.97
N ALA A 82 4.03 10.51 19.87
CA ALA A 82 3.09 11.61 20.06
C ALA A 82 1.98 11.58 19.02
N ALA A 83 2.32 11.37 17.73
CA ALA A 83 1.35 11.25 16.66
C ALA A 83 0.39 10.08 16.90
N VAL A 84 0.88 8.90 17.29
CA VAL A 84 0.02 7.73 17.58
C VAL A 84 -0.84 7.93 18.82
N ALA A 85 -0.31 8.56 19.87
CA ALA A 85 -1.08 8.91 21.06
C ALA A 85 -2.17 9.97 20.77
N GLU A 86 -1.95 10.82 19.77
CA GLU A 86 -2.98 11.71 19.26
C GLU A 86 -4.05 10.94 18.47
N LEU A 87 -3.65 9.99 17.62
CA LEU A 87 -4.57 9.21 16.79
C LEU A 87 -5.47 8.28 17.62
N ASP A 88 -4.92 7.62 18.64
CA ASP A 88 -5.66 6.68 19.48
C ASP A 88 -6.59 7.38 20.50
N GLY A 89 -6.57 8.72 20.55
CA GLY A 89 -7.47 9.51 21.39
C GLY A 89 -7.23 9.36 22.89
N ARG A 90 -6.12 8.76 23.32
CA ARG A 90 -5.79 8.59 24.74
C ARG A 90 -5.10 9.81 25.36
N SER A 91 -4.61 10.75 24.55
CA SER A 91 -4.00 11.99 25.04
C SER A 91 -5.04 12.98 25.59
N PRO A 92 -5.05 13.28 26.91
CA PRO A 92 -5.89 14.32 27.48
C PRO A 92 -5.50 15.67 26.87
N GLY A 93 -6.46 16.40 26.30
CA GLY A 93 -6.21 17.73 25.72
C GLY A 93 -5.76 17.75 24.25
N CYS A 94 -5.84 16.62 23.54
CA CYS A 94 -5.72 16.64 22.08
C CYS A 94 -6.83 17.52 21.48
N SER A 95 -6.42 18.70 20.98
CA SER A 95 -7.34 19.68 20.40
C SER A 95 -7.79 19.22 19.01
N SER A 96 -9.00 19.62 18.61
CA SER A 96 -9.48 19.53 17.23
C SER A 96 -8.70 20.43 16.25
N GLU A 97 -7.58 21.02 16.70
CA GLU A 97 -6.77 21.98 15.96
C GLU A 97 -5.33 21.47 15.71
N GLY A 98 -4.98 20.29 16.25
CA GLY A 98 -3.70 19.65 15.98
C GLY A 98 -3.53 19.26 14.49
N PRO A 99 -2.29 19.09 14.00
CA PRO A 99 -2.04 18.67 12.62
C PRO A 99 -2.68 17.30 12.29
N TRP A 100 -3.01 16.50 13.31
CA TRP A 100 -3.70 15.21 13.19
C TRP A 100 -5.21 15.28 13.45
N ALA A 101 -5.78 16.48 13.62
CA ALA A 101 -7.21 16.69 13.79
C ALA A 101 -8.03 16.37 12.53
N MET A 102 -7.39 16.18 11.38
CA MET A 102 -8.05 15.79 10.12
C MET A 102 -8.55 14.33 10.10
N THR A 103 -8.37 13.58 11.18
CA THR A 103 -8.58 12.13 11.29
C THR A 103 -10.03 11.65 11.37
N GLY A 104 -10.99 12.55 11.09
CA GLY A 104 -12.41 12.22 11.15
C GLY A 104 -12.90 11.98 12.58
N ARG A 105 -12.63 12.96 13.47
CA ARG A 105 -13.06 12.97 14.88
C ARG A 105 -14.48 13.53 15.04
N GLY A 106 -15.46 12.88 14.45
CA GLY A 106 -16.85 13.07 14.82
C GLY A 106 -17.09 12.63 16.24
N SER A 107 -18.21 13.10 16.79
CA SER A 107 -18.72 12.62 18.07
C SER A 107 -18.84 11.09 18.05
N ALA A 108 -18.81 10.46 19.23
CA ALA A 108 -19.00 9.01 19.37
C ALA A 108 -20.29 8.48 18.67
N ALA A 109 -21.25 9.36 18.36
CA ALA A 109 -22.47 9.06 17.62
C ALA A 109 -22.31 9.09 16.08
N ALA A 110 -21.21 9.64 15.55
CA ALA A 110 -20.89 9.75 14.12
C ALA A 110 -19.73 8.82 13.69
N MET A 111 -19.26 7.92 14.57
CA MET A 111 -18.13 7.05 14.31
C MET A 111 -18.32 6.22 13.03
N GLY A 112 -17.37 6.36 12.10
CA GLY A 112 -17.32 5.60 10.85
C GLY A 112 -17.48 6.46 9.60
N VAL A 113 -18.48 7.34 9.51
CA VAL A 113 -18.73 8.09 8.26
C VAL A 113 -17.56 9.02 7.89
N GLU A 114 -16.86 9.57 8.87
CA GLU A 114 -15.70 10.43 8.60
C GLU A 114 -14.46 9.65 8.16
N GLN A 115 -14.45 8.34 8.40
CA GLN A 115 -13.42 7.47 7.83
C GLN A 115 -13.62 7.25 6.33
N LEU A 116 -14.68 7.76 5.69
CA LEU A 116 -14.85 7.61 4.23
C LEU A 116 -13.90 8.51 3.42
N SER A 117 -13.21 9.45 4.06
CA SER A 117 -12.30 10.42 3.40
C SER A 117 -10.84 9.94 3.30
N PHE A 118 -10.06 10.59 2.43
CA PHE A 118 -8.60 10.43 2.31
C PHE A 118 -7.83 10.89 3.55
N THR A 119 -8.47 11.61 4.47
CA THR A 119 -7.91 12.01 5.76
C THR A 119 -8.28 11.05 6.89
N SER A 120 -8.83 9.88 6.57
CA SER A 120 -9.25 8.89 7.57
C SER A 120 -8.08 8.37 8.41
N ALA A 121 -8.36 8.02 9.67
CA ALA A 121 -7.38 7.57 10.64
C ALA A 121 -6.59 6.35 10.15
N ARG A 122 -7.22 5.43 9.38
CA ARG A 122 -6.51 4.27 8.81
C ARG A 122 -5.27 4.65 7.99
N TYR A 123 -5.31 5.75 7.24
CA TYR A 123 -4.17 6.17 6.43
C TYR A 123 -3.07 6.75 7.31
N HIS A 124 -3.44 7.61 8.26
CA HIS A 124 -2.49 8.19 9.20
C HIS A 124 -1.78 7.10 10.02
N LEU A 125 -2.54 6.15 10.57
CA LEU A 125 -2.01 5.01 11.30
C LEU A 125 -1.10 4.15 10.42
N ALA A 126 -1.53 3.81 9.20
CA ALA A 126 -0.71 3.02 8.28
C ALA A 126 0.62 3.71 7.94
N PHE A 127 0.60 5.00 7.58
CA PHE A 127 1.82 5.72 7.26
C PHE A 127 2.73 5.94 8.46
N CYS A 128 2.18 6.20 9.66
CA CYS A 128 2.96 6.21 10.90
C CYS A 128 3.62 4.85 11.15
N GLY A 129 2.90 3.75 10.90
CA GLY A 129 3.43 2.40 11.04
C GLY A 129 4.54 2.10 10.02
N TYR A 130 4.40 2.54 8.78
CA TYR A 130 5.46 2.41 7.78
C TYR A 130 6.70 3.22 8.12
N ALA A 131 6.53 4.44 8.66
CA ALA A 131 7.62 5.24 9.16
C ALA A 131 8.32 4.54 10.34
N ALA A 132 7.56 4.03 11.32
CA ALA A 132 8.11 3.28 12.45
C ALA A 132 8.87 2.02 12.00
N ALA A 133 8.34 1.27 11.03
CA ALA A 133 9.04 0.12 10.43
C ALA A 133 10.33 0.54 9.72
N ALA A 134 10.32 1.68 9.01
CA ALA A 134 11.51 2.22 8.35
C ALA A 134 12.59 2.65 9.35
N VAL A 135 12.21 3.25 10.47
CA VAL A 135 13.12 3.56 11.58
C VAL A 135 13.67 2.26 12.18
N LEU A 136 12.82 1.26 12.41
CA LEU A 136 13.24 -0.03 12.97
C LEU A 136 14.27 -0.74 12.07
N MET A 137 14.11 -0.64 10.75
CA MET A 137 15.08 -1.12 9.75
C MET A 137 16.39 -0.32 9.71
N ARG A 138 16.55 0.75 10.48
CA ARG A 138 17.79 1.56 10.51
C ARG A 138 18.38 1.66 11.90
N CYS A 139 17.55 1.54 12.93
CA CYS A 139 17.89 1.74 14.33
C CYS A 139 17.60 0.44 15.12
N PRO A 140 18.40 -0.62 14.93
CA PRO A 140 18.17 -1.94 15.54
C PRO A 140 18.45 -1.94 17.05
N ALA A 141 18.90 -0.81 17.62
CA ALA A 141 19.15 -0.65 19.05
C ALA A 141 17.84 -0.57 19.89
N TYR A 142 16.68 -0.30 19.27
CA TYR A 142 15.41 -0.08 19.98
C TYR A 142 14.22 -0.93 19.49
N PRO A 143 14.41 -2.23 19.25
CA PRO A 143 13.34 -3.06 18.70
C PRO A 143 12.14 -3.08 19.63
N GLY A 144 12.35 -3.13 20.96
CA GLY A 144 11.25 -3.17 21.93
C GLY A 144 10.35 -1.93 21.94
N ARG A 145 10.88 -0.72 21.69
CA ARG A 145 10.07 0.51 21.67
C ARG A 145 9.26 0.61 20.39
N LEU A 146 9.91 0.42 19.25
CA LEU A 146 9.28 0.45 17.93
C LEU A 146 8.30 -0.72 17.73
N GLN A 147 8.59 -1.90 18.27
CA GLN A 147 7.68 -3.05 18.30
C GLN A 147 6.39 -2.70 19.07
N LYS A 148 6.51 -2.09 20.27
CA LYS A 148 5.35 -1.65 21.06
C LYS A 148 4.53 -0.60 20.31
N LEU A 149 5.20 0.35 19.64
CA LEU A 149 4.54 1.36 18.83
C LEU A 149 3.77 0.74 17.66
N LEU A 150 4.41 -0.15 16.88
CA LEU A 150 3.77 -0.87 15.78
C LEU A 150 2.58 -1.70 16.26
N ARG A 151 2.72 -2.43 17.37
CA ARG A 151 1.62 -3.18 18.00
C ARG A 151 0.44 -2.27 18.34
N ARG A 152 0.70 -1.12 18.97
CA ARG A 152 -0.35 -0.13 19.29
C ARG A 152 -1.04 0.40 18.04
N ILE A 153 -0.30 0.67 16.96
CA ILE A 153 -0.86 1.10 15.67
C ILE A 153 -1.78 0.01 15.09
N ILE A 154 -1.34 -1.25 15.10
CA ILE A 154 -2.13 -2.39 14.61
C ILE A 154 -3.39 -2.57 15.46
N ASP A 155 -3.28 -2.51 16.78
CA ASP A 155 -4.42 -2.61 17.69
C ASP A 155 -5.44 -1.48 17.45
N GLU A 156 -4.98 -0.26 17.16
CA GLU A 156 -5.88 0.84 16.79
C GLU A 156 -6.51 0.63 15.40
N MET A 157 -5.76 0.10 14.42
CA MET A 157 -6.32 -0.29 13.12
C MET A 157 -7.46 -1.31 13.26
N LEU A 158 -7.39 -2.19 14.28
CA LEU A 158 -8.42 -3.19 14.62
C LEU A 158 -9.60 -2.61 15.44
N SER A 159 -9.53 -1.35 15.85
CA SER A 159 -10.58 -0.70 16.64
C SER A 159 -11.79 -0.30 15.77
N HIS A 160 -12.98 -0.33 16.35
CA HIS A 160 -14.21 0.12 15.68
C HIS A 160 -14.11 1.56 15.15
N ARG A 161 -13.27 2.40 15.73
CA ARG A 161 -13.09 3.78 15.27
C ARG A 161 -12.52 3.83 13.86
N VAL A 162 -11.69 2.85 13.50
CA VAL A 162 -11.02 2.80 12.21
C VAL A 162 -11.86 2.04 11.18
N TRP A 163 -12.43 0.88 11.53
CA TRP A 163 -13.18 0.05 10.57
C TRP A 163 -14.70 0.26 10.60
N GLY A 164 -15.26 0.94 11.60
CA GLY A 164 -16.71 1.10 11.80
C GLY A 164 -17.47 1.82 10.69
N TYR A 165 -16.77 2.29 9.64
CA TYR A 165 -17.37 2.81 8.41
C TYR A 165 -17.86 1.73 7.46
N MET A 166 -17.37 0.49 7.59
CA MET A 166 -17.69 -0.59 6.66
C MET A 166 -19.20 -0.82 6.46
N PRO A 167 -20.05 -0.78 7.51
CA PRO A 167 -21.50 -0.90 7.33
C PRO A 167 -22.14 0.18 6.43
N ALA A 168 -21.47 1.33 6.21
CA ALA A 168 -21.95 2.37 5.31
C ALA A 168 -21.74 2.02 3.83
N TYR A 169 -20.67 1.28 3.49
CA TYR A 169 -20.39 0.81 2.13
C TYR A 169 -21.07 -0.54 1.84
N TRP A 170 -20.97 -1.49 2.77
CA TRP A 170 -21.46 -2.86 2.64
C TRP A 170 -22.66 -3.07 3.56
N GLN A 171 -23.82 -2.62 3.10
CA GLN A 171 -25.06 -2.66 3.88
C GLN A 171 -25.56 -4.11 4.11
N GLY A 172 -26.27 -4.33 5.21
CA GLY A 172 -26.93 -5.63 5.49
C GLY A 172 -26.43 -6.35 6.75
N GLY A 173 -25.42 -5.82 7.45
CA GLY A 173 -24.95 -6.35 8.73
C GLY A 173 -24.34 -7.76 8.65
N GLY A 174 -24.13 -8.27 7.44
CA GLY A 174 -23.54 -9.58 7.19
C GLY A 174 -22.03 -9.59 7.37
N ARG A 175 -21.38 -10.68 6.93
CA ARG A 175 -19.91 -10.81 7.00
C ARG A 175 -19.19 -9.72 6.18
N GLU A 176 -19.79 -9.26 5.10
CA GLU A 176 -19.21 -8.23 4.21
C GLU A 176 -19.09 -6.85 4.88
N SER A 177 -19.88 -6.58 5.93
CA SER A 177 -19.78 -5.35 6.71
C SER A 177 -18.74 -5.40 7.84
N LYS A 178 -17.94 -6.49 7.90
CA LYS A 178 -16.91 -6.72 8.91
C LYS A 178 -15.53 -6.88 8.26
N PRO A 179 -14.44 -6.54 8.97
CA PRO A 179 -13.08 -6.53 8.41
C PRO A 179 -12.62 -7.82 7.75
N PHE A 180 -12.88 -8.98 8.34
CA PHE A 180 -12.34 -10.28 7.89
C PHE A 180 -13.36 -11.12 7.13
N GLY A 181 -14.55 -10.56 6.87
CA GLY A 181 -15.57 -11.15 6.01
C GLY A 181 -15.77 -10.42 4.68
N CYS A 182 -15.16 -9.24 4.50
CA CYS A 182 -15.28 -8.45 3.28
C CYS A 182 -14.30 -8.92 2.20
N GLU A 183 -14.81 -9.39 1.06
CA GLU A 183 -14.00 -9.68 -0.15
C GLU A 183 -13.66 -8.40 -0.95
N GLU A 184 -13.99 -7.23 -0.42
CA GLU A 184 -13.56 -5.92 -0.92
C GLU A 184 -12.81 -5.18 0.21
N ASN A 185 -12.75 -3.85 0.19
CA ASN A 185 -12.02 -3.06 1.19
C ASN A 185 -10.50 -3.36 1.24
N VAL A 186 -9.89 -3.65 0.09
CA VAL A 186 -8.46 -3.93 -0.03
C VAL A 186 -7.58 -2.85 0.59
N MET A 187 -8.06 -1.61 0.66
CA MET A 187 -7.29 -0.52 1.23
C MET A 187 -7.13 -0.67 2.75
N TYR A 188 -8.19 -1.02 3.47
CA TYR A 188 -8.06 -1.33 4.89
C TYR A 188 -7.26 -2.62 5.09
N THR A 189 -7.67 -3.70 4.42
CA THR A 189 -7.11 -5.04 4.63
C THR A 189 -5.65 -5.12 4.21
N GLY A 190 -5.28 -4.51 3.08
CA GLY A 190 -3.91 -4.45 2.58
C GLY A 190 -2.99 -3.65 3.50
N HIS A 191 -3.44 -2.51 4.05
CA HIS A 191 -2.65 -1.76 5.02
C HIS A 191 -2.46 -2.56 6.32
N LEU A 192 -3.52 -3.17 6.85
CA LEU A 192 -3.47 -3.98 8.07
C LEU A 192 -2.50 -5.16 7.92
N LEU A 193 -2.64 -5.95 6.85
CA LEU A 193 -1.74 -7.07 6.56
C LEU A 193 -0.29 -6.59 6.46
N GLN A 194 -0.04 -5.49 5.75
CA GLN A 194 1.32 -4.99 5.57
C GLN A 194 1.94 -4.60 6.91
N LEU A 195 1.20 -3.92 7.79
CA LEU A 195 1.69 -3.53 9.12
C LEU A 195 2.02 -4.75 9.98
N VAL A 196 1.11 -5.73 10.02
CA VAL A 196 1.29 -6.96 10.80
C VAL A 196 2.49 -7.76 10.31
N LEU A 197 2.65 -7.90 9.00
CA LEU A 197 3.76 -8.64 8.41
C LEU A 197 5.10 -7.90 8.53
N LEU A 198 5.09 -6.57 8.51
CA LEU A 198 6.28 -5.78 8.83
C LEU A 198 6.69 -5.96 10.30
N LEU A 199 5.73 -5.97 11.23
CA LEU A 199 6.00 -6.23 12.64
C LEU A 199 6.66 -7.61 12.80
N GLU A 200 6.07 -8.67 12.24
CA GLU A 200 6.62 -10.03 12.35
C GLU A 200 8.01 -10.11 11.69
N ALA A 201 8.16 -9.61 10.46
CA ALA A 201 9.42 -9.69 9.73
C ALA A 201 10.58 -8.96 10.44
N LEU A 202 10.28 -7.84 11.13
CA LEU A 202 11.31 -7.02 11.78
C LEU A 202 11.60 -7.42 13.23
N THR A 203 10.69 -8.13 13.90
CA THR A 203 10.79 -8.40 15.35
C THR A 203 10.64 -9.86 15.73
N GLY A 204 10.20 -10.73 14.80
CA GLY A 204 9.82 -12.12 15.08
C GLY A 204 8.50 -12.27 15.82
N ASP A 205 7.77 -11.17 16.06
CA ASP A 205 6.48 -11.18 16.76
C ASP A 205 5.37 -11.73 15.86
N ASP A 206 5.07 -13.01 16.01
CA ASP A 206 4.06 -13.71 15.23
C ASP A 206 2.66 -13.73 15.87
N SER A 207 2.42 -12.88 16.89
CA SER A 207 1.20 -12.94 17.69
C SER A 207 -0.09 -12.80 16.87
N TYR A 208 -0.08 -11.98 15.81
CA TYR A 208 -1.22 -11.79 14.92
C TYR A 208 -1.39 -12.90 13.86
N ARG A 209 -0.30 -13.62 13.54
CA ARG A 209 -0.31 -14.76 12.60
C ARG A 209 -0.87 -16.02 13.25
N ARG A 210 -0.76 -16.16 14.56
CA ARG A 210 -1.35 -17.29 15.30
C ARG A 210 -2.87 -17.35 15.09
N PRO A 211 -3.50 -18.53 15.20
CA PRO A 211 -4.95 -18.67 15.06
C PRO A 211 -5.70 -17.70 15.95
N ARG A 212 -6.65 -16.94 15.37
CA ARG A 212 -7.44 -15.89 16.05
C ARG A 212 -6.60 -14.73 16.60
N GLY A 213 -5.38 -14.53 16.07
CA GLY A 213 -4.48 -13.45 16.47
C GLY A 213 -4.95 -12.06 16.03
N LEU A 214 -5.77 -11.97 14.98
CA LEU A 214 -6.41 -10.73 14.54
C LEU A 214 -7.82 -10.64 15.15
N VAL A 215 -8.04 -9.68 16.03
CA VAL A 215 -9.34 -9.44 16.67
C VAL A 215 -9.78 -8.01 16.41
N ALA A 216 -10.81 -7.84 15.58
CA ALA A 216 -11.43 -6.55 15.37
C ALA A 216 -12.47 -6.30 16.48
N HIS A 217 -12.39 -5.15 17.14
CA HIS A 217 -13.26 -4.82 18.27
C HIS A 217 -14.43 -3.95 17.85
N ALA A 218 -15.62 -4.21 18.41
CA ALA A 218 -16.82 -3.38 18.27
C ALA A 218 -16.70 -2.09 19.10
N ALA A 219 -17.69 -1.19 18.96
CA ALA A 219 -17.69 0.10 19.67
C ALA A 219 -17.69 -0.04 21.20
N ASP A 220 -18.25 -1.12 21.74
CA ASP A 220 -18.25 -1.44 23.17
C ASP A 220 -16.98 -2.20 23.63
N GLY A 221 -16.02 -2.41 22.73
CA GLY A 221 -14.78 -3.13 22.99
C GLY A 221 -14.87 -4.65 22.88
N SER A 222 -16.06 -5.22 22.69
CA SER A 222 -16.22 -6.66 22.49
C SER A 222 -15.64 -7.12 21.14
N PRO A 223 -15.19 -8.39 21.00
CA PRO A 223 -14.78 -8.93 19.70
C PRO A 223 -15.94 -8.89 18.69
N ALA A 224 -15.76 -8.19 17.57
CA ALA A 224 -16.74 -8.08 16.48
C ALA A 224 -16.47 -9.07 15.34
N ASP A 225 -15.18 -9.32 15.07
CA ASP A 225 -14.70 -10.23 14.03
C ASP A 225 -13.31 -10.75 14.41
N GLU A 226 -12.98 -11.97 13.98
CA GLU A 226 -11.70 -12.61 14.33
C GLU A 226 -11.12 -13.38 13.14
N SER A 227 -9.80 -13.38 13.02
CA SER A 227 -9.07 -14.07 11.96
C SER A 227 -7.59 -14.28 12.32
N ASP A 228 -6.82 -14.69 11.33
CA ASP A 228 -5.36 -14.74 11.34
C ASP A 228 -4.81 -14.25 10.00
N VAL A 229 -3.52 -14.00 9.95
CA VAL A 229 -2.84 -13.38 8.79
C VAL A 229 -3.04 -14.22 7.53
N GLU A 230 -2.88 -15.54 7.60
CA GLU A 230 -3.01 -16.43 6.46
C GLU A 230 -4.46 -16.48 5.93
N ALA A 231 -5.46 -16.53 6.83
CA ALA A 231 -6.86 -16.50 6.44
C ALA A 231 -7.24 -15.18 5.73
N VAL A 232 -6.72 -14.05 6.21
CA VAL A 232 -6.96 -12.73 5.60
C VAL A 232 -6.20 -12.58 4.27
N ALA A 233 -4.97 -13.07 4.18
CA ALA A 233 -4.23 -13.09 2.91
C ALA A 233 -4.94 -13.94 1.85
N GLU A 234 -5.43 -15.12 2.23
CA GLU A 234 -6.20 -15.97 1.32
C GLU A 234 -7.58 -15.37 0.98
N LEU A 235 -8.23 -14.63 1.89
CA LEU A 235 -9.41 -13.83 1.57
C LEU A 235 -9.13 -12.85 0.43
N CYS A 236 -8.04 -12.10 0.52
CA CYS A 236 -7.62 -11.18 -0.54
C CYS A 236 -7.33 -11.92 -1.86
N ALA A 237 -6.61 -13.04 -1.81
CA ALA A 237 -6.30 -13.83 -2.99
C ALA A 237 -7.57 -14.38 -3.67
N ARG A 238 -8.51 -14.92 -2.89
CA ARG A 238 -9.82 -15.37 -3.41
C ARG A 238 -10.60 -14.23 -4.06
N ALA A 239 -10.63 -13.05 -3.44
CA ALA A 239 -11.28 -11.88 -4.01
C ALA A 239 -10.65 -11.48 -5.36
N MET A 240 -9.32 -11.44 -5.45
CA MET A 240 -8.61 -11.18 -6.70
C MET A 240 -8.91 -12.23 -7.79
N ARG A 241 -8.96 -13.52 -7.43
CA ARG A 241 -9.29 -14.61 -8.36
C ARG A 241 -10.69 -14.44 -8.94
N LYS A 242 -11.69 -14.10 -8.12
CA LYS A 242 -13.08 -13.88 -8.54
C LYS A 242 -13.25 -12.62 -9.39
N ASN A 243 -12.48 -11.57 -9.10
CA ASN A 243 -12.62 -10.29 -9.80
C ASN A 243 -12.10 -10.39 -11.24
N ALA A 244 -12.87 -9.92 -12.21
CA ALA A 244 -12.53 -9.94 -13.63
C ALA A 244 -11.21 -9.23 -13.97
N VAL A 245 -10.88 -8.15 -13.25
CA VAL A 245 -9.65 -7.35 -13.47
C VAL A 245 -8.43 -7.89 -12.72
N GLY A 246 -8.61 -8.90 -11.86
CA GLY A 246 -7.54 -9.54 -11.10
C GLY A 246 -7.05 -8.76 -9.87
N GLY A 247 -7.64 -7.60 -9.58
CA GLY A 247 -7.44 -6.88 -8.32
C GLY A 247 -8.58 -7.13 -7.33
N MET A 248 -8.41 -6.70 -6.09
CA MET A 248 -9.46 -6.68 -5.07
C MET A 248 -10.08 -5.29 -5.05
N CYS A 249 -11.38 -5.19 -4.83
CA CYS A 249 -12.03 -3.87 -4.80
C CYS A 249 -11.67 -3.13 -3.51
N CYS A 250 -11.55 -1.80 -3.58
CA CYS A 250 -11.47 -0.92 -2.42
C CYS A 250 -12.89 -0.60 -1.96
N GLU A 251 -13.61 0.22 -2.71
CA GLU A 251 -15.05 0.41 -2.60
C GLU A 251 -15.81 -0.57 -3.52
N PRO A 252 -17.13 -0.77 -3.32
CA PRO A 252 -17.93 -1.66 -4.15
C PRO A 252 -17.72 -1.50 -5.66
N GLY A 253 -17.15 -2.54 -6.27
CA GLY A 253 -16.89 -2.61 -7.70
C GLY A 253 -15.80 -1.67 -8.23
N LEU A 254 -14.97 -1.07 -7.38
CA LEU A 254 -13.90 -0.15 -7.78
C LEU A 254 -12.52 -0.65 -7.35
N VAL A 255 -11.60 -0.73 -8.31
CA VAL A 255 -10.21 -1.17 -8.10
C VAL A 255 -9.25 -0.02 -8.36
N PHE A 256 -8.29 0.16 -7.45
CA PHE A 256 -7.35 1.27 -7.44
C PHE A 256 -5.93 0.74 -7.33
N PHE A 257 -5.03 1.22 -8.18
CA PHE A 257 -3.66 0.68 -8.22
C PHE A 257 -2.91 0.88 -6.90
N GLN A 258 -3.01 2.08 -6.33
CA GLN A 258 -2.38 2.41 -5.06
C GLN A 258 -2.85 1.51 -3.91
N CYS A 259 -4.12 1.09 -3.92
CA CYS A 259 -4.67 0.22 -2.87
C CYS A 259 -4.14 -1.22 -3.04
N GLN A 260 -4.00 -1.69 -4.29
CA GLN A 260 -3.46 -3.03 -4.58
C GLN A 260 -2.02 -3.21 -4.11
N ASN A 261 -1.20 -2.16 -4.14
CA ASN A 261 0.20 -2.24 -3.75
C ASN A 261 0.40 -2.89 -2.36
N HIS A 262 -0.43 -2.51 -1.39
CA HIS A 262 -0.25 -2.91 -0.01
C HIS A 262 -0.48 -4.42 0.20
N VAL A 263 -1.49 -4.98 -0.48
CA VAL A 263 -1.76 -6.42 -0.41
C VAL A 263 -0.73 -7.24 -1.19
N HIS A 264 -0.24 -6.78 -2.34
CA HIS A 264 0.82 -7.49 -3.05
C HIS A 264 2.16 -7.45 -2.30
N LEU A 265 2.48 -6.34 -1.64
CA LEU A 265 3.63 -6.27 -0.76
C LEU A 265 3.46 -7.20 0.46
N SER A 266 2.26 -7.26 1.03
CA SER A 266 1.92 -8.21 2.09
C SER A 266 2.14 -9.66 1.65
N PHE A 267 1.69 -10.04 0.46
CA PHE A 267 1.96 -11.37 -0.08
C PHE A 267 3.46 -11.69 -0.15
N ARG A 268 4.28 -10.74 -0.63
CA ARG A 268 5.74 -10.92 -0.67
C ARG A 268 6.37 -11.06 0.72
N LEU A 269 5.93 -10.27 1.69
CA LEU A 269 6.40 -10.38 3.08
C LEU A 269 6.05 -11.74 3.67
N LEU A 270 4.81 -12.19 3.50
CA LEU A 270 4.34 -13.48 4.02
C LEU A 270 5.07 -14.65 3.37
N GLU A 271 5.26 -14.64 2.05
CA GLU A 271 6.07 -15.62 1.32
C GLU A 271 7.52 -15.65 1.86
N GLY A 272 8.10 -14.49 2.16
CA GLY A 272 9.45 -14.37 2.74
C GLY A 272 9.54 -14.96 4.15
N ILE A 273 8.55 -14.68 5.01
CA ILE A 273 8.46 -15.24 6.37
C ILE A 273 8.36 -16.77 6.31
N TRP A 274 7.52 -17.31 5.43
CA TRP A 274 7.40 -18.75 5.23
C TRP A 274 8.71 -19.38 4.78
N ALA A 275 9.37 -18.80 3.77
CA ALA A 275 10.65 -19.30 3.28
C ALA A 275 11.75 -19.28 4.37
N ALA A 276 11.80 -18.23 5.19
CA ALA A 276 12.76 -18.12 6.29
C ALA A 276 12.53 -19.21 7.36
N ARG A 277 11.27 -19.53 7.66
CA ARG A 277 10.89 -20.60 8.58
C ARG A 277 11.28 -21.97 8.03
N ASP A 278 10.94 -22.26 6.78
CA ASP A 278 11.23 -23.56 6.17
C ASP A 278 12.76 -23.80 6.12
N ALA A 279 13.55 -22.77 5.80
CA ALA A 279 15.01 -22.81 5.86
C ALA A 279 15.56 -23.00 7.29
N ALA A 280 14.83 -22.60 8.34
CA ALA A 280 15.21 -22.85 9.72
C ALA A 280 14.97 -24.31 10.12
N VAL A 281 13.83 -24.88 9.72
CA VAL A 281 13.51 -26.31 9.94
C VAL A 281 14.51 -27.22 9.23
N GLU A 282 14.87 -26.92 7.99
CA GLU A 282 15.90 -27.67 7.25
C GLU A 282 17.27 -27.66 7.94
N ARG A 283 17.62 -26.59 8.67
CA ARG A 283 18.87 -26.53 9.45
C ARG A 283 18.80 -27.38 10.73
N GLU A 284 17.61 -27.64 11.25
CA GLU A 284 17.35 -28.42 12.47
C GLU A 284 16.95 -29.87 12.15
N ALA A 285 17.52 -30.46 11.08
CA ALA A 285 17.14 -31.71 10.40
C ALA A 285 17.02 -33.02 11.23
N ASP A 286 17.02 -32.95 12.57
CA ASP A 286 16.60 -34.04 13.47
C ASP A 286 15.19 -33.84 14.06
N SER A 287 14.47 -32.78 13.68
CA SER A 287 13.12 -32.47 14.15
C SER A 287 12.02 -33.13 13.31
N GLU A 288 10.95 -33.57 13.98
CA GLU A 288 9.78 -34.20 13.35
C GLU A 288 9.17 -33.27 12.29
N PRO A 289 8.80 -33.78 11.09
CA PRO A 289 8.22 -32.94 10.04
C PRO A 289 6.95 -32.23 10.53
N ASP A 290 6.96 -30.90 10.46
CA ASP A 290 5.81 -30.07 10.81
C ASP A 290 4.61 -30.47 9.93
N SER A 291 3.53 -30.91 10.58
CA SER A 291 2.28 -31.35 9.91
C SER A 291 1.52 -30.24 9.16
N ARG A 292 2.00 -29.00 9.18
CA ARG A 292 1.39 -27.88 8.46
C ARG A 292 1.63 -27.99 6.94
N PRO A 293 0.63 -27.66 6.11
CA PRO A 293 0.77 -27.70 4.66
C PRO A 293 1.90 -26.76 4.19
N PRO A 294 2.56 -27.09 3.07
CA PRO A 294 3.61 -26.23 2.51
C PRO A 294 3.06 -24.84 2.24
N ALA A 295 3.93 -23.84 2.43
CA ALA A 295 3.62 -22.45 2.18
C ALA A 295 3.01 -22.25 0.78
N GLY A 296 1.85 -21.61 0.73
CA GLY A 296 1.24 -21.22 -0.55
C GLY A 296 2.09 -20.15 -1.26
N SER A 297 1.79 -19.87 -2.53
CA SER A 297 2.32 -18.69 -3.22
C SER A 297 1.18 -17.88 -3.82
N TYR A 298 1.34 -16.56 -3.81
CA TYR A 298 0.43 -15.58 -4.39
C TYR A 298 0.98 -14.97 -5.70
N ALA A 299 1.96 -15.63 -6.32
CA ALA A 299 2.59 -15.17 -7.54
C ALA A 299 1.62 -15.09 -8.72
N ALA A 300 0.63 -15.99 -8.78
CA ALA A 300 -0.36 -16.02 -9.86
C ALA A 300 -1.28 -14.78 -9.81
N GLU A 301 -1.76 -14.42 -8.63
CA GLU A 301 -2.59 -13.24 -8.36
C GLU A 301 -1.80 -11.97 -8.66
N THR A 302 -0.58 -11.88 -8.14
CA THR A 302 0.33 -10.74 -8.37
C THR A 302 0.62 -10.54 -9.86
N ALA A 303 1.01 -11.59 -10.57
CA ALA A 303 1.31 -11.50 -11.99
C ALA A 303 0.07 -11.19 -12.85
N ARG A 304 -1.11 -11.70 -12.46
CA ARG A 304 -2.38 -11.39 -13.15
C ARG A 304 -2.74 -9.92 -12.99
N TRP A 305 -2.70 -9.40 -11.76
CA TRP A 305 -2.97 -8.00 -11.47
C TRP A 305 -1.99 -7.08 -12.21
N GLU A 306 -0.69 -7.35 -12.11
CA GLU A 306 0.35 -6.51 -12.74
C GLU A 306 0.17 -6.42 -14.25
N ARG A 307 -0.08 -7.55 -14.93
CA ARG A 307 -0.37 -7.57 -16.37
C ARG A 307 -1.61 -6.75 -16.71
N PHE A 308 -2.69 -6.91 -15.95
CA PHE A 308 -3.91 -6.15 -16.18
C PHE A 308 -3.65 -4.64 -16.00
N ALA A 309 -3.01 -4.27 -14.89
CA ALA A 309 -2.69 -2.89 -14.58
C ALA A 309 -1.84 -2.26 -15.69
N LEU A 310 -0.70 -2.87 -16.07
CA LEU A 310 0.21 -2.34 -17.09
C LEU A 310 -0.46 -2.12 -18.45
N ARG A 311 -1.37 -3.02 -18.85
CA ARG A 311 -2.17 -2.85 -20.08
C ARG A 311 -3.16 -1.68 -19.99
N ASN A 312 -3.54 -1.32 -18.78
CA ASN A 312 -4.57 -0.32 -18.50
C ASN A 312 -4.02 0.92 -17.78
N LEU A 313 -2.70 1.09 -17.65
CA LEU A 313 -2.11 2.05 -16.72
C LEU A 313 -2.24 3.51 -17.17
N ALA A 314 -2.09 3.78 -18.47
CA ALA A 314 -1.96 5.15 -18.96
C ALA A 314 -3.27 5.96 -18.88
N ALA A 315 -3.28 6.97 -18.01
CA ALA A 315 -4.33 7.97 -17.99
C ALA A 315 -4.40 8.67 -19.36
N PRO A 316 -5.57 8.68 -20.04
CA PRO A 316 -5.70 9.33 -21.33
C PRO A 316 -5.57 10.86 -21.23
N MET A 317 -5.79 11.44 -20.05
CA MET A 317 -5.43 12.83 -19.75
C MET A 317 -4.08 12.90 -19.05
N ARG A 318 -3.24 13.84 -19.51
CA ARG A 318 -1.89 14.10 -19.02
C ARG A 318 -1.87 14.81 -17.66
N THR A 319 -2.50 14.21 -16.67
CA THR A 319 -2.51 14.70 -15.27
C THR A 319 -1.79 13.73 -14.33
N GLY A 320 -1.41 12.54 -14.81
CA GLY A 320 -0.60 11.54 -14.12
C GLY A 320 -0.28 10.35 -15.04
N ALA A 321 0.58 9.44 -14.60
CA ALA A 321 0.90 8.20 -15.31
C ALA A 321 -0.08 7.08 -15.01
N PHE A 322 -0.57 7.00 -13.77
CA PHE A 322 -1.49 5.97 -13.30
C PHE A 322 -2.94 6.49 -13.41
N LYS A 323 -3.84 5.62 -13.87
CA LYS A 323 -5.29 5.84 -13.71
C LYS A 323 -5.66 5.70 -12.24
N VAL A 324 -6.49 6.62 -11.75
CA VAL A 324 -6.91 6.62 -10.36
C VAL A 324 -7.79 5.42 -10.03
N VAL A 325 -8.77 5.09 -10.89
CA VAL A 325 -9.76 4.04 -10.60
C VAL A 325 -10.20 3.28 -11.85
N MET A 326 -10.49 2.00 -11.66
CA MET A 326 -11.04 1.09 -12.66
C MET A 326 -12.31 0.43 -12.10
N ALA A 327 -13.39 0.46 -12.87
CA ALA A 327 -14.59 -0.31 -12.54
C ALA A 327 -14.33 -1.81 -12.80
N ALA A 328 -14.74 -2.63 -11.85
CA ALA A 328 -14.56 -4.08 -11.87
C ALA A 328 -15.85 -4.87 -12.15
N ASN A 329 -17.01 -4.22 -12.28
CA ASN A 329 -18.25 -4.92 -12.60
C ASN A 329 -18.21 -5.51 -14.02
N GLU A 330 -18.83 -6.66 -14.25
CA GLU A 330 -18.73 -7.39 -15.53
C GLU A 330 -19.19 -6.57 -16.75
N GLN A 331 -20.15 -5.66 -16.56
CA GLN A 331 -20.74 -4.85 -17.63
C GLN A 331 -19.90 -3.62 -18.00
N ALA A 332 -19.01 -3.18 -17.11
CA ALA A 332 -18.15 -2.02 -17.26
C ALA A 332 -16.72 -2.33 -16.83
N ALA A 333 -16.29 -3.59 -16.92
CA ALA A 333 -14.95 -4.02 -16.54
C ALA A 333 -13.94 -3.25 -17.39
N GLY A 334 -13.11 -2.44 -16.73
CA GLY A 334 -12.16 -1.55 -17.40
C GLY A 334 -12.73 -0.19 -17.83
N ALA A 335 -13.97 0.17 -17.46
CA ALA A 335 -14.42 1.55 -17.49
C ALA A 335 -13.62 2.35 -16.46
N GLN A 336 -13.16 3.53 -16.87
CA GLN A 336 -12.06 4.22 -16.20
C GLN A 336 -12.41 5.69 -15.98
N VAL A 337 -11.93 6.23 -14.85
CA VAL A 337 -11.84 7.68 -14.70
C VAL A 337 -10.61 8.15 -15.48
N PRO A 338 -10.77 9.05 -16.46
CA PRO A 338 -9.71 9.31 -17.45
C PRO A 338 -8.59 10.24 -16.95
N PHE A 339 -8.55 10.57 -15.65
CA PHE A 339 -7.56 11.43 -15.01
C PHE A 339 -6.54 10.61 -14.23
N GLY A 340 -5.27 11.03 -14.30
CA GLY A 340 -4.24 10.66 -13.33
C GLY A 340 -4.06 11.76 -12.27
N HIS A 341 -3.33 11.47 -11.20
CA HIS A 341 -3.00 12.45 -10.17
C HIS A 341 -1.55 12.27 -9.73
N PRO A 342 -0.69 13.31 -9.69
CA PRO A 342 0.73 13.12 -9.43
C PRO A 342 1.03 12.57 -8.03
N GLY A 343 0.20 12.90 -7.04
CA GLY A 343 0.28 12.27 -5.71
C GLY A 343 -0.10 10.79 -5.72
N SER A 344 -1.02 10.39 -6.61
CA SER A 344 -1.37 8.97 -6.81
C SER A 344 -0.23 8.25 -7.52
N ASP A 345 0.41 8.86 -8.52
CA ASP A 345 1.59 8.29 -9.18
C ASP A 345 2.74 8.03 -8.18
N GLY A 346 3.00 9.01 -7.31
CA GLY A 346 4.01 8.88 -6.26
C GLY A 346 3.72 7.71 -5.33
N TRP A 347 2.47 7.62 -4.84
CA TRP A 347 2.03 6.48 -4.02
C TRP A 347 2.20 5.16 -4.79
N CYS A 348 1.67 5.09 -6.01
CA CYS A 348 1.70 3.90 -6.84
C CYS A 348 3.13 3.39 -7.03
N LEU A 349 4.05 4.26 -7.45
CA LEU A 349 5.43 3.87 -7.71
C LEU A 349 6.18 3.49 -6.44
N THR A 350 6.06 4.27 -5.36
CA THR A 350 6.77 4.03 -4.10
C THR A 350 6.55 2.59 -3.62
N TRP A 351 5.31 2.12 -3.70
CA TRP A 351 4.95 0.78 -3.21
C TRP A 351 4.90 -0.30 -4.29
N TYR A 352 5.10 0.03 -5.56
CA TYR A 352 5.13 -0.94 -6.66
C TYR A 352 6.49 -1.63 -6.78
N PHE A 353 7.60 -0.90 -6.59
CA PHE A 353 8.96 -1.46 -6.67
C PHE A 353 9.15 -2.81 -5.97
N PRO A 354 8.70 -3.01 -4.71
CA PRO A 354 9.02 -4.22 -3.95
C PRO A 354 8.32 -5.50 -4.45
N TRP A 355 7.21 -5.39 -5.18
CA TRP A 355 6.45 -6.55 -5.64
C TRP A 355 6.39 -6.68 -7.17
N ALA A 356 6.85 -5.65 -7.90
CA ALA A 356 6.96 -5.69 -9.35
C ALA A 356 7.76 -6.91 -9.80
N ARG A 357 7.32 -7.55 -10.89
CA ARG A 357 8.06 -8.68 -11.48
C ARG A 357 9.47 -8.31 -11.97
N SER A 358 9.70 -7.02 -12.23
CA SER A 358 10.99 -6.44 -12.58
C SER A 358 11.02 -4.99 -12.12
N GLU A 359 12.09 -4.59 -11.42
CA GLU A 359 12.32 -3.20 -10.99
C GLU A 359 12.42 -2.21 -12.16
N ASP A 360 12.79 -2.69 -13.36
CA ASP A 360 12.89 -1.85 -14.54
C ASP A 360 11.52 -1.31 -14.99
N ILE A 361 10.43 -2.00 -14.65
CA ILE A 361 9.07 -1.55 -14.99
C ILE A 361 8.70 -0.27 -14.24
N PRO A 362 8.62 -0.23 -12.90
CA PRO A 362 8.35 0.99 -12.16
C PRO A 362 9.41 2.07 -12.41
N ARG A 363 10.69 1.68 -12.63
CA ARG A 363 11.75 2.62 -13.01
C ARG A 363 11.45 3.32 -14.33
N ARG A 364 11.05 2.60 -15.38
CA ARG A 364 10.64 3.20 -16.67
C ARG A 364 9.40 4.06 -16.53
N ILE A 365 8.39 3.62 -15.79
CA ILE A 365 7.19 4.43 -15.55
C ILE A 365 7.57 5.76 -14.87
N TRP A 366 8.48 5.73 -13.89
CA TRP A 366 9.00 6.95 -13.27
C TRP A 366 9.69 7.87 -14.28
N TRP A 367 10.74 7.38 -14.96
CA TRP A 367 11.58 8.22 -15.80
C TRP A 367 10.88 8.68 -17.09
N ASP A 368 10.09 7.80 -17.70
CA ASP A 368 9.50 8.03 -19.03
C ASP A 368 8.12 8.68 -18.93
N MET A 369 7.38 8.47 -17.83
CA MET A 369 5.98 8.91 -17.72
C MET A 369 5.74 9.93 -16.60
N VAL A 370 6.12 9.62 -15.35
CA VAL A 370 5.76 10.45 -14.18
C VAL A 370 6.65 11.69 -14.07
N ARG A 371 7.97 11.50 -14.08
CA ARG A 371 8.94 12.58 -13.92
C ARG A 371 8.75 13.71 -14.94
N PRO A 372 8.58 13.45 -16.26
CA PRO A 372 8.36 14.53 -17.23
C PRO A 372 7.09 15.34 -16.96
N GLN A 373 6.04 14.71 -16.42
CA GLN A 373 4.79 15.40 -16.06
C GLN A 373 4.98 16.27 -14.83
N LEU A 374 5.61 15.75 -13.77
CA LEU A 374 5.91 16.51 -12.55
C LEU A 374 6.76 17.75 -12.85
N TYR A 375 7.82 17.61 -13.64
CA TYR A 375 8.73 18.72 -13.97
C TYR A 375 8.07 19.79 -14.85
N ARG A 376 7.07 19.42 -15.66
CA ARG A 376 6.26 20.37 -16.41
C ARG A 376 5.26 21.10 -15.51
N ALA A 377 4.61 20.39 -14.60
CA ALA A 377 3.56 20.92 -13.74
C ALA A 377 4.10 21.78 -12.58
N TYR A 378 5.29 21.47 -12.06
CA TYR A 378 5.82 22.07 -10.84
C TYR A 378 7.23 22.64 -11.08
N SER A 379 7.32 23.97 -11.22
CA SER A 379 8.56 24.72 -11.36
C SER A 379 9.63 24.45 -10.27
N PRO A 380 9.31 24.18 -8.99
CA PRO A 380 10.32 23.95 -7.96
C PRO A 380 11.17 22.69 -8.16
N PHE A 381 10.69 21.70 -8.92
CA PHE A 381 11.48 20.49 -9.21
C PHE A 381 12.44 20.68 -10.39
N ARG A 382 12.41 21.84 -11.07
CA ARG A 382 13.44 22.25 -12.03
C ARG A 382 14.71 22.71 -11.31
N GLY A 383 15.23 21.87 -10.40
CA GLY A 383 16.50 22.16 -9.71
C GLY A 383 17.59 22.64 -10.70
N PRO A 384 18.68 23.27 -10.21
CA PRO A 384 19.64 24.07 -11.00
C PRO A 384 20.46 23.31 -12.08
N LEU A 385 20.01 22.13 -12.53
CA LEU A 385 20.65 21.28 -13.51
C LEU A 385 20.80 21.91 -14.91
N GLU A 386 19.97 22.88 -15.30
CA GLU A 386 20.12 23.56 -16.60
C GLU A 386 21.01 24.81 -16.55
N ALA A 387 21.14 25.47 -15.39
CA ALA A 387 21.94 26.69 -15.28
C ALA A 387 23.46 26.41 -15.30
N ALA A 388 23.89 25.22 -14.87
CA ALA A 388 25.31 24.86 -14.84
C ALA A 388 25.89 24.43 -16.21
N GLY A 389 25.04 24.07 -17.18
CA GLY A 389 25.46 23.64 -18.52
C GLY A 389 25.72 24.80 -19.49
N ALA A 390 25.07 25.94 -19.29
CA ALA A 390 25.16 27.08 -20.22
C ALA A 390 26.40 27.98 -20.00
N ALA A 391 27.06 27.90 -18.84
CA ALA A 391 28.14 28.83 -18.48
C ALA A 391 29.57 28.39 -18.88
N ARG A 392 29.75 27.22 -19.54
CA ARG A 392 31.10 26.71 -19.93
C ARG A 392 31.48 26.94 -21.39
N GLY A 393 30.79 27.85 -22.10
CA GLY A 393 30.81 27.89 -23.56
C GLY A 393 31.32 29.14 -24.27
N THR A 394 31.93 30.15 -23.63
CA THR A 394 32.52 31.31 -24.38
C THR A 394 33.67 31.97 -23.61
N GLY A 395 34.73 31.22 -23.32
CA GLY A 395 36.02 31.77 -22.86
C GLY A 395 37.03 31.85 -24.00
N GLY A 396 36.64 32.48 -25.12
CA GLY A 396 37.55 32.75 -26.24
C GLY A 396 38.55 33.84 -25.86
N SER A 397 39.82 33.49 -25.85
CA SER A 397 40.95 34.40 -25.71
C SER A 397 40.95 35.46 -26.81
N SER A 398 40.99 36.73 -26.43
CA SER A 398 41.59 37.76 -27.28
C SER A 398 42.39 38.70 -26.41
N GLY A 399 43.72 38.57 -26.52
CA GLY A 399 44.64 39.58 -26.01
C GLY A 399 44.58 40.85 -26.86
N ARG A 400 44.79 41.98 -26.20
CA ARG A 400 45.69 43.07 -26.59
C ARG A 400 45.96 43.95 -25.39
#